data_AF-A0A258FLC5-F1
#
_entry.id   AF-A0A258FLC5-F1
#
_cell.length_a   1.000
_cell.length_b   1.000
_cell.length_c   1.000
_cell.angle_alpha   90.00
_cell.angle_beta   90.00
_cell.angle_gamma   90.00
#
_symmetry.space_group_name_H-M   'P 1'
#
loop_
_entity.id
_entity.type
_entity.pdbx_description
1 polymer ?
#
loop_
_entity_poly.entity_id
_entity_poly.type
_entity_poly.pdbx_seq_one_letter_code
_entity_poly.pdbx_strand_id
1 'polypeptide(L)'
;MEGDMVSHGLKASVLVGAVAVAVFAAAPRPAHAIEVLIGGRAQICSEQAKAGVASPLSLENCTMAILAEMLSGRSLAATYLNRGVMFLDRGDYGSAMRDFDEALAIQPDMGEAFVNRGAALIGLKRNQEALDEINRGLALNPEEPEKAYGNRALAKWNLDDLRGAYDDFMRAHELKPEWAWPTEQLANFRVERRAGR
;
A
#
# COMPACT_ATOMS: atom_id res chain seq x y z
N MET A 1 0.92 -17.49 -29.91
CA MET A 1 2.16 -16.70 -29.98
C MET A 1 2.72 -16.63 -28.59
N GLU A 2 3.68 -17.50 -28.26
CA GLU A 2 4.43 -17.42 -26.99
C GLU A 2 5.57 -16.42 -27.17
N GLY A 3 5.47 -15.29 -26.48
CA GLY A 3 6.54 -14.30 -26.35
C GLY A 3 6.91 -14.16 -24.88
N ASP A 4 8.19 -13.99 -24.60
CA ASP A 4 8.66 -13.78 -23.23
C ASP A 4 8.38 -12.31 -22.86
N MET A 5 7.92 -12.08 -21.63
CA MET A 5 7.64 -10.74 -21.15
C MET A 5 8.87 -10.14 -20.51
N VAL A 6 9.29 -8.99 -21.02
CA VAL A 6 10.48 -8.27 -20.56
C VAL A 6 10.05 -6.91 -20.04
N SER A 7 10.73 -6.43 -19.00
CA SER A 7 10.55 -5.09 -18.46
C SER A 7 11.82 -4.27 -18.61
N HIS A 8 11.69 -2.95 -18.81
CA HIS A 8 12.85 -2.04 -18.83
C HIS A 8 12.73 -1.08 -17.67
N GLY A 9 13.59 -1.29 -16.66
CA GLY A 9 13.85 -0.41 -15.51
C GLY A 9 12.67 0.41 -15.01
N LEU A 10 12.01 -0.04 -13.94
CA LEU A 10 11.34 0.88 -13.02
C LEU A 10 12.41 1.88 -12.58
N LYS A 11 12.44 3.09 -13.15
CA LYS A 11 12.98 4.21 -12.39
C LYS A 11 12.11 4.25 -11.16
N ALA A 12 12.68 3.84 -10.03
CA ALA A 12 12.03 3.90 -8.74
C ALA A 12 11.59 5.35 -8.48
N SER A 13 10.38 5.70 -8.94
CA SER A 13 9.69 6.91 -8.52
C SER A 13 8.96 6.68 -7.19
N VAL A 14 9.24 5.56 -6.51
CA VAL A 14 9.24 5.52 -5.05
C VAL A 14 10.51 6.24 -4.57
N LEU A 15 10.64 7.52 -4.92
CA LEU A 15 11.41 8.47 -4.13
C LEU A 15 10.55 8.78 -2.90
N VAL A 16 10.55 7.84 -1.96
CA VAL A 16 10.30 8.17 -0.55
C VAL A 16 11.55 8.94 -0.12
N GLY A 17 11.54 10.25 -0.37
CA GLY A 17 12.70 11.09 -0.11
C GLY A 17 12.84 12.23 -1.11
N ALA A 18 11.97 13.23 -1.01
CA ALA A 18 12.36 14.61 -1.29
C ALA A 18 11.46 15.55 -0.49
N VAL A 19 12.08 16.34 0.38
CA VAL A 19 11.48 17.54 0.94
C VAL A 19 11.11 18.45 -0.24
N ALA A 20 9.82 18.61 -0.50
CA ALA A 20 9.31 19.61 -1.42
C ALA A 20 7.99 20.16 -0.88
N VAL A 21 8.04 21.40 -0.40
CA VAL A 21 6.85 22.22 -0.20
C VAL A 21 6.32 22.58 -1.60
N ALA A 22 5.26 21.93 -2.06
CA ALA A 22 4.38 22.43 -3.12
C ALA A 22 3.11 21.56 -3.24
N VAL A 23 1.96 22.23 -3.06
CA VAL A 23 0.61 21.96 -3.62
C VAL A 23 0.21 20.48 -3.80
N PHE A 24 -0.67 20.01 -2.91
CA PHE A 24 -1.29 18.68 -2.93
C PHE A 24 -2.13 18.44 -4.20
N ALA A 25 -1.50 17.93 -5.26
CA ALA A 25 -2.14 16.92 -6.09
C ALA A 25 -1.91 15.57 -5.37
N ALA A 26 -2.98 14.92 -4.91
CA ALA A 26 -2.88 13.61 -4.27
C ALA A 26 -2.23 12.63 -5.26
N ALA A 27 -0.96 12.31 -5.03
CA ALA A 27 -0.30 11.25 -5.79
C ALA A 27 -1.09 9.96 -5.60
N PRO A 28 -1.29 9.14 -6.64
CA PRO A 28 -1.92 7.84 -6.52
C PRO A 28 -1.16 6.98 -5.50
N ARG A 29 -1.77 6.68 -4.34
CA ARG A 29 -1.11 5.99 -3.23
C ARG A 29 -1.42 4.48 -3.25
N PRO A 30 -0.40 3.61 -3.16
CA PRO A 30 -0.60 2.17 -2.98
C PRO A 30 -1.03 1.78 -1.54
N ALA A 31 -0.98 2.73 -0.60
CA ALA A 31 -1.39 2.53 0.79
C ALA A 31 -2.92 2.69 0.96
N HIS A 32 -3.50 1.87 1.84
CA HIS A 32 -4.95 1.83 2.12
C HIS A 32 -5.20 2.41 3.50
N ALA A 33 -5.88 3.55 3.58
CA ALA A 33 -6.32 4.13 4.84
C ALA A 33 -7.83 3.91 4.99
N ILE A 34 -8.26 3.53 6.20
CA ILE A 34 -9.67 3.20 6.49
C ILE A 34 -10.35 4.37 7.19
N GLU A 35 -11.64 4.57 6.90
CA GLU A 35 -12.43 5.60 7.53
C GLU A 35 -12.84 5.25 8.98
N VAL A 36 -12.61 6.19 9.90
CA VAL A 36 -13.09 6.09 11.29
C VAL A 36 -14.20 7.12 11.51
N LEU A 37 -15.45 6.66 11.57
CA LEU A 37 -16.67 7.47 11.70
C LEU A 37 -17.04 7.77 13.17
N ILE A 38 -16.07 8.20 13.97
CA ILE A 38 -16.30 8.71 15.34
C ILE A 38 -15.81 10.15 15.41
N GLY A 39 -16.24 10.93 16.40
CA GLY A 39 -15.64 12.25 16.65
C GLY A 39 -14.27 12.16 17.31
N GLY A 40 -13.51 13.26 17.31
CA GLY A 40 -12.24 13.36 18.02
C GLY A 40 -11.01 13.16 17.12
N ARG A 41 -9.87 12.86 17.74
CA ARG A 41 -8.57 12.77 17.05
C ARG A 41 -8.45 11.54 16.19
N ALA A 42 -9.14 10.45 16.51
CA ALA A 42 -9.19 9.28 15.64
C ALA A 42 -9.80 9.61 14.26
N GLN A 43 -10.83 10.47 14.23
CA GLN A 43 -11.40 10.97 12.97
C GLN A 43 -10.39 11.78 12.18
N ILE A 44 -9.74 12.73 12.85
CA ILE A 44 -8.75 13.62 12.24
C ILE A 44 -7.58 12.79 11.70
N CYS A 45 -7.11 11.80 12.45
CA CYS A 45 -6.09 10.85 12.02
C CYS A 45 -6.51 10.12 10.73
N SER A 46 -7.73 9.58 10.71
CA SER A 46 -8.31 8.90 9.54
C SER A 46 -8.38 9.82 8.32
N GLU A 47 -8.92 11.02 8.46
CA GLU A 47 -9.03 12.00 7.38
C GLU A 47 -7.64 12.39 6.83
N GLN A 48 -6.68 12.61 7.72
CA GLN A 48 -5.31 12.94 7.35
C GLN A 48 -4.61 11.77 6.64
N ALA A 49 -4.82 10.53 7.09
CA ALA A 49 -4.26 9.34 6.45
C ALA A 49 -4.86 9.14 5.04
N LYS A 50 -6.18 9.30 4.87
CA LYS A 50 -6.85 9.22 3.56
C LYS A 50 -6.37 10.34 2.61
N ALA A 51 -6.12 11.53 3.12
CA ALA A 51 -5.50 12.61 2.36
C ALA A 51 -3.99 12.38 2.12
N GLY A 52 -3.40 11.37 2.77
CA GLY A 52 -1.97 11.05 2.89
C GLY A 52 -1.10 12.24 3.29
N VAL A 53 -1.59 12.94 4.32
CA VAL A 53 -0.84 13.93 5.08
C VAL A 53 -0.06 13.19 6.15
N ALA A 54 1.24 13.04 5.96
CA ALA A 54 2.14 12.34 6.90
C ALA A 54 3.14 13.31 7.57
N SER A 55 2.60 14.31 8.25
CA SER A 55 3.35 15.31 9.03
C SER A 55 3.56 14.88 10.49
N PRO A 56 4.50 15.50 11.24
CA PRO A 56 4.62 15.24 12.67
C PRO A 56 3.32 15.46 13.45
N LEU A 57 2.57 16.52 13.11
CA LEU A 57 1.29 16.83 13.75
C LEU A 57 0.21 15.77 13.47
N SER A 58 0.17 15.21 12.26
CA SER A 58 -0.82 14.19 11.92
C SER A 58 -0.52 12.86 12.62
N LEU A 59 0.76 12.48 12.73
CA LEU A 59 1.20 11.34 13.55
C LEU A 59 0.89 11.55 15.04
N GLU A 60 1.05 12.78 15.54
CA GLU A 60 0.68 13.13 16.92
C GLU A 60 -0.82 12.98 17.16
N ASN A 61 -1.67 13.44 16.22
CA ASN A 61 -3.12 13.23 16.33
C ASN A 61 -3.48 11.75 16.46
N CYS A 62 -2.92 10.90 15.59
CA CYS A 62 -3.13 9.46 15.67
C CYS A 62 -2.64 8.88 17.01
N THR A 63 -1.46 9.29 17.46
CA THR A 63 -0.86 8.81 18.71
C THR A 63 -1.70 9.20 19.92
N MET A 64 -2.17 10.44 19.98
CA MET A 64 -3.03 10.89 21.05
C MET A 64 -4.41 10.21 21.01
N ALA A 65 -4.94 9.92 19.83
CA ALA A 65 -6.17 9.13 19.72
C ALA A 65 -6.01 7.73 20.33
N ILE A 66 -4.94 7.02 19.97
CA ILE A 66 -4.62 5.69 20.47
C ILE A 66 -4.45 5.68 22.00
N LEU A 67 -3.78 6.69 22.56
CA LEU A 67 -3.41 6.71 23.97
C LEU A 67 -4.49 7.26 24.90
N ALA A 68 -5.32 8.19 24.42
CA ALA A 68 -6.19 8.99 25.28
C ALA A 68 -7.69 8.83 24.99
N GLU A 69 -8.08 8.31 23.82
CA GLU A 69 -9.49 8.15 23.48
C GLU A 69 -9.99 6.74 23.83
N MET A 70 -11.22 6.65 24.31
CA MET A 70 -11.89 5.38 24.54
C MET A 70 -12.44 4.84 23.21
N LEU A 71 -11.58 4.16 22.46
CA LEU A 71 -11.90 3.61 21.16
C LEU A 71 -12.49 2.19 21.28
N SER A 72 -13.46 1.88 20.41
CA SER A 72 -13.86 0.49 20.18
C SER A 72 -12.67 -0.30 19.60
N GLY A 73 -12.64 -1.63 19.76
CA GLY A 73 -11.56 -2.46 19.21
C GLY A 73 -11.36 -2.23 17.70
N ARG A 74 -12.45 -2.16 16.93
CA ARG A 74 -12.40 -1.84 15.49
C ARG A 74 -11.79 -0.46 15.22
N SER A 75 -12.23 0.57 15.93
CA SER A 75 -11.72 1.94 15.77
C SER A 75 -10.26 2.07 16.18
N LEU A 76 -9.85 1.33 17.22
CA LEU A 76 -8.47 1.29 17.67
C LEU A 76 -7.58 0.64 16.60
N ALA A 77 -7.98 -0.53 16.10
CA ALA A 77 -7.27 -1.22 15.01
C ALA A 77 -7.15 -0.34 13.75
N ALA A 78 -8.24 0.33 13.35
CA ALA A 78 -8.22 1.26 12.22
C ALA A 78 -7.31 2.48 12.46
N THR A 79 -7.23 2.98 13.70
CA THR A 79 -6.36 4.12 14.04
C THR A 79 -4.88 3.71 14.00
N TYR A 80 -4.54 2.51 14.49
CA TYR A 80 -3.20 1.93 14.30
C TYR A 80 -2.88 1.78 12.81
N LEU A 81 -3.77 1.18 12.02
CA LEU A 81 -3.58 1.04 10.57
C LEU A 81 -3.33 2.39 9.88
N ASN A 82 -4.12 3.41 10.19
CA ASN A 82 -3.98 4.74 9.60
C ASN A 82 -2.66 5.42 9.98
N ARG A 83 -2.19 5.27 11.23
CA ARG A 83 -0.87 5.77 11.63
C ARG A 83 0.25 5.00 10.94
N GLY A 84 0.10 3.67 10.81
CA GLY A 84 1.02 2.81 10.07
C GLY A 84 1.15 3.22 8.61
N VAL A 85 0.04 3.58 7.95
CA VAL A 85 0.05 4.16 6.59
C VAL A 85 0.84 5.46 6.52
N MET A 86 0.69 6.35 7.50
CA MET A 86 1.50 7.58 7.53
C MET A 86 3.00 7.29 7.72
N PHE A 87 3.36 6.29 8.53
CA PHE A 87 4.76 5.86 8.66
C PHE A 87 5.29 5.27 7.35
N LEU A 88 4.47 4.47 6.66
CA LEU A 88 4.78 3.90 5.34
C LEU A 88 5.04 5.01 4.30
N ASP A 89 4.18 6.03 4.25
CA ASP A 89 4.33 7.20 3.36
C ASP A 89 5.63 7.98 3.64
N ARG A 90 6.13 7.95 4.88
CA ARG A 90 7.40 8.55 5.30
C ARG A 90 8.62 7.65 5.10
N GLY A 91 8.42 6.39 4.70
CA GLY A 91 9.49 5.40 4.60
C GLY A 91 9.95 4.81 5.92
N ASP A 92 9.26 5.09 7.02
CA ASP A 92 9.52 4.44 8.30
C ASP A 92 8.82 3.08 8.34
N TYR A 93 9.36 2.14 7.57
CA TYR A 93 8.78 0.80 7.44
C TYR A 93 8.78 0.04 8.78
N GLY A 94 9.73 0.31 9.68
CA GLY A 94 9.79 -0.33 10.99
C GLY A 94 8.63 0.10 11.90
N SER A 95 8.35 1.40 11.97
CA SER A 95 7.18 1.89 12.70
C SER A 95 5.87 1.46 12.06
N ALA A 96 5.79 1.46 10.72
CA ALA A 96 4.62 0.99 10.00
C ALA A 96 4.28 -0.48 10.32
N MET A 97 5.29 -1.37 10.27
CA MET A 97 5.13 -2.79 10.61
C MET A 97 4.56 -2.99 12.03
N ARG A 98 5.09 -2.26 13.03
CA ARG A 98 4.59 -2.35 14.41
C ARG A 98 3.11 -1.95 14.51
N ASP A 99 2.73 -0.86 13.86
CA ASP A 99 1.33 -0.41 13.88
C ASP A 99 0.40 -1.39 13.15
N PHE A 100 0.85 -2.02 12.06
CA PHE A 100 0.06 -3.08 11.41
C PHE A 100 -0.03 -4.35 12.26
N ASP A 101 1.02 -4.71 12.99
CA ASP A 101 1.00 -5.84 13.93
C ASP A 101 0.00 -5.59 15.07
N GLU A 102 -0.04 -4.38 15.64
CA GLU A 102 -1.04 -3.99 16.65
C GLU A 102 -2.47 -4.02 16.09
N ALA A 103 -2.67 -3.48 14.89
CA ALA A 103 -3.99 -3.53 14.24
C ALA A 103 -4.47 -4.98 14.04
N LEU A 104 -3.60 -5.88 13.61
CA LEU A 104 -3.89 -7.30 13.42
C LEU A 104 -4.06 -8.07 14.73
N ALA A 105 -3.37 -7.67 15.81
CA ALA A 105 -3.58 -8.25 17.13
C ALA A 105 -4.99 -7.94 17.67
N ILE A 106 -5.53 -6.76 17.35
CA ILE A 106 -6.87 -6.33 17.74
C ILE A 106 -7.94 -6.88 16.79
N GLN A 107 -7.69 -6.83 15.49
CA GLN A 107 -8.60 -7.30 14.45
C GLN A 107 -7.85 -8.21 13.45
N PRO A 108 -7.83 -9.54 13.70
CA PRO A 108 -7.04 -10.49 12.92
C PRO A 108 -7.49 -10.70 11.47
N ASP A 109 -8.69 -10.26 11.11
CA ASP A 109 -9.31 -10.40 9.79
C ASP A 109 -9.27 -9.11 8.97
N MET A 110 -8.42 -8.14 9.34
CA MET A 110 -8.26 -6.87 8.64
C MET A 110 -7.38 -7.02 7.38
N GLY A 111 -8.02 -7.23 6.22
CA GLY A 111 -7.35 -7.42 4.93
C GLY A 111 -6.39 -6.27 4.57
N GLU A 112 -6.79 -5.03 4.84
CA GLU A 112 -5.99 -3.83 4.57
C GLU A 112 -4.69 -3.80 5.36
N ALA A 113 -4.70 -4.32 6.59
CA ALA A 113 -3.50 -4.38 7.43
C ALA A 113 -2.47 -5.33 6.84
N PHE A 114 -2.90 -6.50 6.34
CA PHE A 114 -2.02 -7.43 5.63
C PHE A 114 -1.45 -6.82 4.34
N VAL A 115 -2.29 -6.13 3.54
CA VAL A 115 -1.83 -5.49 2.30
C VAL A 115 -0.81 -4.39 2.58
N ASN A 116 -1.06 -3.52 3.56
CA ASN A 116 -0.13 -2.45 3.94
C ASN A 116 1.15 -2.99 4.58
N ARG A 117 1.07 -4.07 5.36
CA ARG A 117 2.25 -4.78 5.90
C ARG A 117 3.10 -5.37 4.78
N GLY A 118 2.47 -5.93 3.76
CA GLY A 118 3.14 -6.32 2.52
C GLY A 118 3.84 -5.16 1.81
N ALA A 119 3.20 -3.99 1.71
CA ALA A 119 3.82 -2.80 1.14
C ALA A 119 5.07 -2.35 1.94
N ALA A 120 5.02 -2.37 3.27
CA ALA A 120 6.18 -2.10 4.11
C ALA A 120 7.32 -3.12 3.88
N LEU A 121 6.98 -4.41 3.72
CA LEU A 121 7.95 -5.47 3.41
C LEU A 121 8.62 -5.28 2.03
N ILE A 122 7.89 -4.79 1.01
CA ILE A 122 8.47 -4.40 -0.29
C ILE A 122 9.50 -3.28 -0.08
N GLY A 123 9.16 -2.27 0.73
CA GLY A 123 10.08 -1.19 1.10
C GLY A 123 11.37 -1.70 1.77
N LEU A 124 11.23 -2.74 2.60
CA LEU A 124 12.33 -3.46 3.24
C LEU A 124 13.02 -4.51 2.35
N LYS A 125 12.66 -4.60 1.07
CA LYS A 125 13.18 -5.58 0.09
C LYS A 125 12.94 -7.05 0.47
N ARG A 126 11.95 -7.32 1.33
CA ARG A 126 11.51 -8.66 1.74
C ARG A 126 10.34 -9.12 0.86
N ASN A 127 10.59 -9.21 -0.45
CA ASN A 127 9.52 -9.34 -1.45
C ASN A 127 8.72 -10.65 -1.38
N GLN A 128 9.36 -11.77 -1.00
CA GLN A 128 8.65 -13.04 -0.84
C GLN A 128 7.66 -12.97 0.33
N GLU A 129 8.08 -12.42 1.47
CA GLU A 129 7.20 -12.24 2.63
C GLU A 129 6.09 -11.23 2.33
N ALA A 130 6.39 -10.18 1.56
CA ALA A 130 5.37 -9.26 1.09
C ALA A 130 4.29 -9.94 0.25
N LEU A 131 4.69 -10.82 -0.68
CA LEU A 131 3.77 -11.58 -1.52
C LEU A 131 2.84 -12.45 -0.68
N ASP A 132 3.36 -13.12 0.34
CA ASP A 132 2.58 -13.96 1.24
C ASP A 132 1.55 -13.13 2.02
N GLU A 133 1.96 -12.00 2.59
CA GLU A 133 1.06 -11.09 3.32
C GLU A 133 -0.02 -10.50 2.42
N ILE A 134 0.33 -10.04 1.21
CA ILE A 134 -0.65 -9.46 0.27
C ILE A 134 -1.65 -10.51 -0.20
N ASN A 135 -1.23 -11.77 -0.41
CA ASN A 135 -2.14 -12.86 -0.72
C ASN A 135 -3.14 -13.13 0.40
N ARG A 136 -2.68 -13.10 1.66
CA ARG A 136 -3.58 -13.21 2.83
C ARG A 136 -4.56 -12.05 2.88
N GLY A 137 -4.10 -10.82 2.66
CA GLY A 137 -4.95 -9.64 2.59
C GLY A 137 -6.03 -9.75 1.52
N LEU A 138 -5.66 -10.12 0.29
CA LEU A 138 -6.60 -10.33 -0.82
C LEU A 138 -7.65 -11.41 -0.52
N ALA A 139 -7.27 -12.48 0.19
CA ALA A 139 -8.22 -13.53 0.59
C ALA A 139 -9.28 -13.05 1.60
N LEU A 140 -9.04 -11.93 2.28
CA LEU A 140 -9.97 -11.29 3.21
C LEU A 140 -10.86 -10.23 2.54
N ASN A 141 -10.76 -10.05 1.23
CA ASN A 141 -11.55 -9.09 0.44
C ASN A 141 -11.42 -7.63 0.94
N PRO A 142 -10.24 -7.01 0.81
CA PRO A 142 -10.03 -5.63 1.25
C PRO A 142 -10.91 -4.68 0.44
N GLU A 143 -11.24 -3.53 1.01
CA GLU A 143 -12.15 -2.55 0.37
C GLU A 143 -11.58 -1.95 -0.93
N GLU A 144 -10.25 -1.86 -1.05
CA GLU A 144 -9.55 -1.32 -2.23
C GLU A 144 -8.67 -2.41 -2.90
N PRO A 145 -9.27 -3.46 -3.47
CA PRO A 145 -8.53 -4.61 -3.99
C PRO A 145 -7.55 -4.22 -5.12
N GLU A 146 -7.82 -3.18 -5.89
CA GLU A 146 -6.94 -2.68 -6.94
C GLU A 146 -5.53 -2.35 -6.41
N LYS A 147 -5.44 -1.73 -5.24
CA LYS A 147 -4.16 -1.34 -4.64
C LYS A 147 -3.43 -2.57 -4.11
N ALA A 148 -4.16 -3.57 -3.61
CA ALA A 148 -3.59 -4.86 -3.22
C ALA A 148 -2.98 -5.60 -4.42
N TYR A 149 -3.67 -5.65 -5.57
CA TYR A 149 -3.10 -6.19 -6.81
C TYR A 149 -1.87 -5.39 -7.26
N GLY A 150 -1.90 -4.05 -7.19
CA GLY A 150 -0.75 -3.20 -7.49
C GLY A 150 0.48 -3.50 -6.62
N ASN A 151 0.28 -3.69 -5.31
CA ASN A 151 1.36 -4.07 -4.39
C ASN A 151 1.88 -5.49 -4.69
N ARG A 152 0.98 -6.43 -5.00
CA ARG A 152 1.37 -7.79 -5.36
C ARG A 152 2.18 -7.82 -6.65
N ALA A 153 1.80 -7.00 -7.63
CA ALA A 153 2.53 -6.84 -8.87
C ALA A 153 3.97 -6.36 -8.63
N LEU A 154 4.17 -5.38 -7.73
CA LEU A 154 5.52 -4.93 -7.34
C LEU A 154 6.34 -6.03 -6.67
N ALA A 155 5.72 -6.79 -5.75
CA ALA A 155 6.39 -7.91 -5.09
C ALA A 155 6.84 -8.96 -6.11
N LYS A 156 5.96 -9.36 -7.04
CA LYS A 156 6.26 -10.31 -8.12
C LYS A 156 7.33 -9.79 -9.08
N TRP A 157 7.26 -8.51 -9.45
CA TRP A 157 8.29 -7.89 -10.28
C TRP A 157 9.65 -8.00 -9.62
N ASN A 158 9.76 -7.62 -8.34
CA ASN A 158 11.03 -7.69 -7.61
C ASN A 158 11.53 -9.13 -7.37
N LEU A 159 10.69 -10.13 -7.64
CA LEU A 159 11.03 -11.55 -7.62
C LEU A 159 11.26 -12.11 -9.04
N ASP A 160 11.36 -11.23 -10.06
CA ASP A 160 11.50 -11.57 -11.48
C ASP A 160 10.31 -12.36 -12.09
N ASP A 161 9.18 -12.45 -11.39
CA ASP A 161 7.91 -12.93 -11.95
C ASP A 161 7.23 -11.81 -12.74
N LEU A 162 7.83 -11.46 -13.89
CA LEU A 162 7.36 -10.39 -14.75
C LEU A 162 5.98 -10.68 -15.34
N ARG A 163 5.65 -11.95 -15.56
CA ARG A 163 4.32 -12.34 -16.06
C ARG A 163 3.25 -12.12 -15.02
N GLY A 164 3.44 -12.66 -13.82
CA GLY A 164 2.49 -12.46 -12.74
C GLY A 164 2.38 -10.98 -12.32
N ALA A 165 3.47 -10.20 -12.43
CA ALA A 165 3.45 -8.77 -12.19
C ALA A 165 2.57 -8.01 -13.21
N TYR A 166 2.74 -8.30 -14.50
CA TYR A 166 1.90 -7.70 -15.55
C TYR A 166 0.42 -8.05 -15.35
N ASP A 167 0.12 -9.33 -15.09
CA ASP A 167 -1.25 -9.79 -14.90
C ASP A 167 -1.92 -9.08 -13.70
N ASP A 168 -1.19 -8.87 -12.60
CA ASP A 168 -1.69 -8.14 -11.44
C ASP A 168 -1.83 -6.62 -11.70
N PHE A 169 -0.91 -5.99 -12.44
CA PHE A 169 -1.07 -4.59 -12.84
C PHE A 169 -2.26 -4.38 -13.78
N MET A 170 -2.48 -5.31 -14.72
CA MET A 170 -3.67 -5.32 -15.56
C MET A 170 -4.93 -5.44 -14.71
N ARG A 171 -4.92 -6.34 -13.72
CA ARG A 171 -6.05 -6.50 -12.82
C ARG A 171 -6.35 -5.24 -12.01
N ALA A 172 -5.32 -4.58 -11.50
CA ALA A 172 -5.45 -3.31 -10.80
C ALA A 172 -6.05 -2.22 -11.70
N HIS A 173 -5.60 -2.13 -12.96
CA HIS A 173 -6.15 -1.21 -13.95
C HIS A 173 -7.61 -1.49 -14.28
N GLU A 174 -8.00 -2.76 -14.47
CA GLU A 174 -9.39 -3.15 -14.73
C GLU A 174 -10.34 -2.76 -13.60
N LEU A 175 -9.89 -2.93 -12.36
CA LEU A 175 -10.68 -2.61 -11.17
C LEU A 175 -10.84 -1.10 -10.97
N LYS A 176 -9.83 -0.31 -11.35
CA LYS A 176 -9.84 1.15 -11.19
C LYS A 176 -9.10 1.86 -12.33
N PRO A 177 -9.75 2.04 -13.50
CA PRO A 177 -9.11 2.61 -14.68
C PRO A 177 -8.61 4.05 -14.50
N GLU A 178 -9.24 4.83 -13.63
CA GLU A 178 -8.88 6.21 -13.31
C GLU A 178 -7.64 6.32 -12.40
N TRP A 179 -7.26 5.23 -11.74
CA TRP A 179 -6.02 5.17 -10.99
C TRP A 179 -4.86 5.02 -11.99
N ALA A 180 -4.17 6.11 -12.31
CA ALA A 180 -3.17 6.14 -13.37
C ALA A 180 -1.95 5.23 -13.10
N TRP A 181 -1.65 4.91 -11.83
CA TRP A 181 -0.39 4.31 -11.43
C TRP A 181 -0.14 2.90 -12.03
N PRO A 182 -1.09 1.93 -12.00
CA PRO A 182 -0.90 0.65 -12.70
C PRO A 182 -0.64 0.82 -14.19
N THR A 183 -1.33 1.75 -14.85
CA THR A 183 -1.14 2.05 -16.29
C THR A 183 0.27 2.55 -16.58
N GLU A 184 0.82 3.40 -15.72
CA GLU A 184 2.21 3.86 -15.81
C GLU A 184 3.19 2.69 -15.69
N GLN A 185 2.92 1.72 -14.80
CA GLN A 185 3.75 0.52 -14.66
C GLN A 185 3.63 -0.40 -15.89
N LEU A 186 2.42 -0.57 -16.44
CA LEU A 186 2.16 -1.38 -17.62
C LEU A 186 2.93 -0.90 -18.86
N ALA A 187 3.16 0.40 -18.99
CA ALA A 187 3.96 0.98 -20.07
C ALA A 187 5.42 0.51 -20.09
N ASN A 188 5.92 -0.04 -18.98
CA ASN A 188 7.29 -0.55 -18.86
C ASN A 188 7.43 -2.01 -19.35
N PHE A 189 6.33 -2.70 -19.65
CA PHE A 189 6.35 -4.07 -20.15
C PHE A 189 6.33 -4.14 -21.68
N ARG A 190 7.04 -5.11 -22.23
CA ARG A 190 6.99 -5.46 -23.65
C ARG A 190 6.93 -6.97 -23.83
N VAL A 191 6.25 -7.39 -24.90
CA VAL A 191 6.26 -8.78 -25.35
C VAL A 191 7.33 -8.92 -26.42
N GLU A 192 8.40 -9.66 -26.12
CA GLU A 192 9.37 -10.02 -27.14
C GLU A 192 8.88 -11.28 -27.85
N ARG A 193 8.65 -11.18 -29.16
CA ARG A 193 8.35 -12.36 -29.97
C ARG A 193 9.61 -13.23 -30.00
N ARG A 194 9.49 -14.49 -29.57
CA ARG A 194 10.54 -15.49 -29.77
C ARG A 194 10.83 -15.55 -31.27
N ALA A 195 12.02 -15.14 -31.69
CA ALA A 195 12.47 -15.36 -33.06
C ALA A 195 12.47 -16.88 -33.27
N GLY A 196 11.63 -17.36 -34.19
CA GLY A 196 11.54 -18.78 -34.53
C GLY A 196 12.92 -19.30 -34.93
N ARG A 197 13.28 -20.46 -34.37
CA ARG A 197 14.39 -21.27 -34.87
C ARG A 197 14.00 -21.91 -36.19
#